data_AF-A0AAV2PWW1-F1
#
_entry.id   AF-A0AAV2PWW1-F1
#
_cell.length_a   1.000
_cell.length_b   1.000
_cell.length_c   1.000
_cell.angle_alpha   90.00
_cell.angle_beta   90.00
_cell.angle_gamma   90.00
#
_symmetry.space_group_name_H-M   'P 1'
#
loop_
_entity.id
_entity.type
_entity.pdbx_description
1 polymer ?
#
loop_
_entity_poly.entity_id
_entity_poly.type
_entity_poly.pdbx_seq_one_letter_code
_entity_poly.pdbx_strand_id
1 'polypeptide(L)'
;VQANSKGKGPTTPKRGRKAIFPLRTFFTRERCYQLSQRYRFAVYQNRNKGVEAMGLAVKAVFFHEQDCPGGSGEDRENWHQFCSDWCPYIKWVKDGNASDQYKPVKGGLLTNFKRDFEEAYPAVFQIFLDLGKKELMQRCTKALTQNINEAIHSKLWHYCRKDKNHSLPRFKFCARHTTMVHNHGHYAASMHHLL
;
A
#
# COMPACT_ATOMS: atom_id res chain seq x y z
N VAL A 1 -29.85 68.38 1.21
CA VAL A 1 -29.66 67.26 2.16
C VAL A 1 -29.14 66.06 1.37
N GLN A 2 -27.83 65.80 1.43
CA GLN A 2 -27.22 64.62 0.82
C GLN A 2 -27.39 63.42 1.76
N ALA A 3 -28.01 62.34 1.28
CA ALA A 3 -28.12 61.08 2.00
C ALA A 3 -26.97 60.15 1.59
N ASN A 4 -26.19 59.75 2.60
CA ASN A 4 -24.95 58.99 2.50
C ASN A 4 -25.27 57.48 2.43
N SER A 5 -25.05 56.84 1.28
CA SER A 5 -25.20 55.38 1.11
C SER A 5 -23.87 54.66 1.37
N LYS A 6 -23.63 54.29 2.63
CA LYS A 6 -22.60 53.29 2.99
C LYS A 6 -23.15 51.88 2.74
N GLY A 7 -22.66 51.19 1.72
CA GLY A 7 -23.12 49.85 1.34
C GLY A 7 -22.00 48.88 0.93
N LYS A 8 -21.38 48.25 1.95
CA LYS A 8 -20.69 46.94 1.98
C LYS A 8 -19.79 46.56 0.79
N GLY A 9 -18.48 46.66 1.02
CA GLY A 9 -17.45 46.06 0.17
C GLY A 9 -17.55 44.53 0.09
N PRO A 10 -16.87 43.92 -0.91
CA PRO A 10 -17.00 42.51 -1.23
C PRO A 10 -16.52 41.64 -0.06
N THR A 11 -17.41 40.83 0.49
CA THR A 11 -17.06 39.82 1.47
C THR A 11 -16.25 38.73 0.79
N THR A 12 -14.93 38.72 1.04
CA THR A 12 -14.06 37.60 0.68
C THR A 12 -14.65 36.29 1.20
N PRO A 13 -14.74 35.22 0.37
CA PRO A 13 -15.24 33.93 0.81
C PRO A 13 -14.32 33.42 1.92
N LYS A 14 -14.88 33.20 3.10
CA LYS A 14 -14.18 32.55 4.21
C LYS A 14 -13.73 31.18 3.72
N ARG A 15 -12.43 31.01 3.45
CA ARG A 15 -11.81 29.69 3.19
C ARG A 15 -12.16 28.81 4.38
N GLY A 16 -13.10 27.89 4.18
CA GLY A 16 -13.42 26.89 5.19
C GLY A 16 -12.14 26.16 5.56
N ARG A 17 -11.80 26.10 6.85
CA ARG A 17 -10.72 25.25 7.34
C ARG A 17 -11.05 23.83 6.90
N LYS A 18 -10.32 23.28 5.93
CA LYS A 18 -10.37 21.84 5.63
C LYS A 18 -10.05 21.13 6.96
N ALA A 19 -10.96 20.28 7.42
CA ALA A 19 -10.67 19.42 8.56
C ALA A 19 -9.43 18.60 8.23
N ILE A 20 -8.36 18.80 9.00
CA ILE A 20 -7.13 18.02 8.84
C ILE A 20 -7.45 16.63 9.40
N PHE A 21 -7.80 15.70 8.51
CA PHE A 21 -7.93 14.30 8.89
C PHE A 21 -6.53 13.73 9.10
N PRO A 22 -6.24 13.07 10.24
CA PRO A 22 -4.96 12.42 10.42
C PRO A 22 -4.79 11.31 9.38
N LEU A 23 -3.61 11.19 8.75
CA LEU A 23 -3.34 10.09 7.79
C LEU A 23 -3.65 8.69 8.37
N ARG A 24 -3.50 8.54 9.70
CA ARG A 24 -3.83 7.34 10.45
C ARG A 24 -5.31 6.96 10.41
N THR A 25 -6.23 7.92 10.27
CA THR A 25 -7.66 7.62 10.14
C THR A 25 -8.00 7.08 8.76
N PHE A 26 -7.20 7.41 7.74
CA PHE A 26 -7.34 6.86 6.40
C PHE A 26 -6.73 5.44 6.32
N PHE A 27 -5.51 5.26 6.80
CA PHE A 27 -4.81 3.95 6.80
C PHE A 27 -5.12 3.15 8.07
N THR A 28 -6.38 2.73 8.19
CA THR A 28 -6.81 1.81 9.25
C THR A 28 -6.11 0.46 9.12
N ARG A 29 -6.08 -0.31 10.22
CA ARG A 29 -5.50 -1.67 10.23
C ARG A 29 -6.12 -2.55 9.15
N GLU A 30 -7.45 -2.49 9.01
CA GLU A 30 -8.18 -3.27 8.02
C GLU A 30 -7.82 -2.86 6.59
N ARG A 31 -7.78 -1.56 6.31
CA ARG A 31 -7.40 -1.07 4.97
C ARG A 31 -5.97 -1.46 4.60
N CYS A 32 -5.03 -1.31 5.54
CA CYS A 32 -3.64 -1.75 5.35
C CYS A 32 -3.54 -3.25 5.12
N TYR A 33 -4.33 -4.06 5.85
CA TYR A 33 -4.39 -5.50 5.65
C TYR A 33 -4.90 -5.83 4.24
N GLN A 34 -6.00 -5.23 3.80
CA GLN A 34 -6.56 -5.44 2.46
C GLN A 34 -5.58 -5.01 1.35
N LEU A 35 -4.95 -3.84 1.46
CA LEU A 35 -3.90 -3.40 0.54
C LEU A 35 -2.72 -4.38 0.49
N SER A 36 -2.32 -4.93 1.63
CA SER A 36 -1.25 -5.96 1.68
C SER A 36 -1.65 -7.24 0.94
N GLN A 37 -2.92 -7.65 1.02
CA GLN A 37 -3.42 -8.79 0.27
C GLN A 37 -3.44 -8.51 -1.24
N ARG A 38 -3.85 -7.30 -1.65
CA ARG A 38 -3.82 -6.87 -3.06
C ARG A 38 -2.39 -6.89 -3.61
N TYR A 39 -1.44 -6.33 -2.88
CA TYR A 39 -0.02 -6.41 -3.20
C TYR A 39 0.45 -7.87 -3.37
N ARG A 40 0.13 -8.74 -2.39
CA ARG A 40 0.50 -10.16 -2.44
C ARG A 40 -0.05 -10.85 -3.69
N PHE A 41 -1.32 -10.60 -4.03
CA PHE A 41 -1.93 -11.16 -5.24
C PHE A 41 -1.28 -10.62 -6.52
N ALA A 42 -1.01 -9.31 -6.60
CA ALA A 42 -0.34 -8.70 -7.74
C ALA A 42 1.01 -9.37 -8.03
N VAL A 43 1.81 -9.60 -6.99
CA VAL A 43 3.11 -10.29 -7.06
C VAL A 43 2.92 -11.75 -7.48
N TYR A 44 2.06 -12.52 -6.83
CA TYR A 44 1.96 -13.96 -7.07
C TYR A 44 1.29 -14.34 -8.38
N GLN A 45 0.26 -13.60 -8.81
CA GLN A 45 -0.44 -13.88 -10.06
C GLN A 45 0.38 -13.50 -11.29
N ASN A 46 1.38 -12.62 -11.14
CA ASN A 46 2.23 -12.18 -12.24
C ASN A 46 3.66 -12.75 -12.18
N ARG A 47 3.97 -13.61 -11.19
CA ARG A 47 5.32 -14.18 -11.03
C ARG A 47 5.83 -14.91 -12.28
N ASN A 48 4.97 -15.68 -12.94
CA ASN A 48 5.31 -16.47 -14.12
C ASN A 48 5.44 -15.59 -15.38
N LYS A 49 4.99 -14.33 -15.32
CA LYS A 49 5.07 -13.35 -16.40
C LYS A 49 6.33 -12.50 -16.32
N GLY A 50 7.17 -12.72 -15.30
CA GLY A 50 8.44 -12.03 -15.10
C GLY A 50 8.37 -10.81 -14.18
N VAL A 51 9.55 -10.34 -13.81
CA VAL A 51 9.78 -9.30 -12.80
C VAL A 51 9.10 -7.98 -13.14
N GLU A 52 9.15 -7.57 -14.42
CA GLU A 52 8.52 -6.33 -14.90
C GLU A 52 6.99 -6.39 -14.77
N ALA A 53 6.38 -7.53 -15.09
CA ALA A 53 4.93 -7.71 -14.96
C ALA A 53 4.48 -7.66 -13.49
N MET A 54 5.31 -8.15 -12.56
CA MET A 54 5.05 -8.03 -11.13
C MET A 54 5.09 -6.56 -10.68
N GLY A 55 6.12 -5.81 -11.06
CA GLY A 55 6.26 -4.40 -10.73
C GLY A 55 5.10 -3.55 -11.28
N LEU A 56 4.72 -3.80 -12.54
CA LEU A 56 3.56 -3.15 -13.17
C LEU A 56 2.26 -3.50 -12.44
N ALA A 57 2.06 -4.75 -12.04
CA ALA A 57 0.89 -5.16 -11.28
C ALA A 57 0.81 -4.50 -9.90
N VAL A 58 1.95 -4.31 -9.21
CA VAL A 58 2.00 -3.55 -7.94
C VAL A 58 1.60 -2.10 -8.16
N LYS A 59 2.12 -1.47 -9.22
CA LYS A 59 1.70 -0.11 -9.62
C LYS A 59 0.20 -0.06 -9.92
N ALA A 60 -0.34 -1.07 -10.61
CA ALA A 60 -1.76 -1.17 -10.94
C ALA A 60 -2.65 -1.19 -9.70
N VAL A 61 -2.24 -1.82 -8.60
CA VAL A 61 -3.00 -1.79 -7.33
C VAL A 61 -3.22 -0.36 -6.86
N PHE A 62 -2.20 0.51 -6.90
CA PHE A 62 -2.32 1.89 -6.44
C PHE A 62 -3.32 2.71 -7.26
N PHE A 63 -3.32 2.55 -8.58
CA PHE A 63 -4.23 3.27 -9.45
C PHE A 63 -5.65 2.69 -9.39
N HIS A 64 -5.78 1.37 -9.45
CA HIS A 64 -7.07 0.68 -9.40
C HIS A 64 -7.83 0.97 -8.11
N GLU A 65 -7.15 0.99 -6.97
CA GLU A 65 -7.82 1.20 -5.69
C GLU A 65 -8.27 2.66 -5.49
N GLN A 66 -8.00 3.57 -6.41
CA GLN A 66 -8.59 4.92 -6.43
C GLN A 66 -9.98 4.95 -7.09
N ASP A 67 -10.35 3.89 -7.81
CA ASP A 67 -11.61 3.82 -8.55
C ASP A 67 -12.82 4.04 -7.66
N CYS A 68 -13.79 4.81 -8.13
CA CYS A 68 -14.99 5.10 -7.37
C CYS A 68 -16.22 5.28 -8.27
N PRO A 69 -17.44 5.06 -7.75
CA PRO A 69 -18.67 5.11 -8.56
C PRO A 69 -18.92 6.47 -9.23
N GLY A 70 -18.38 7.55 -8.66
CA GLY A 70 -18.53 8.92 -9.15
C GLY A 70 -17.47 9.38 -10.14
N GLY A 71 -16.51 8.53 -10.54
CA GLY A 71 -15.49 8.89 -11.52
C GLY A 71 -16.03 9.06 -12.93
N SER A 72 -15.41 9.95 -13.70
CA SER A 72 -15.65 10.10 -15.14
C SER A 72 -15.03 8.98 -15.96
N GLY A 73 -15.33 8.91 -17.28
CA GLY A 73 -14.66 7.98 -18.19
C GLY A 73 -13.13 8.20 -18.24
N GLU A 74 -12.70 9.46 -18.26
CA GLU A 74 -11.27 9.83 -18.23
C GLU A 74 -10.60 9.41 -16.92
N ASP A 75 -11.28 9.59 -15.78
CA ASP A 75 -10.77 9.12 -14.49
C ASP A 75 -10.56 7.60 -14.49
N ARG A 76 -11.50 6.84 -15.08
CA ARG A 76 -11.42 5.38 -15.14
C ARG A 76 -10.30 4.91 -16.05
N GLU A 77 -10.11 5.53 -17.21
CA GLU A 77 -8.97 5.26 -18.07
C GLU A 77 -7.65 5.48 -17.31
N ASN A 78 -7.57 6.56 -16.55
CA ASN A 78 -6.41 6.86 -15.71
C ASN A 78 -6.22 5.87 -14.55
N TRP A 79 -7.28 5.49 -13.83
CA TRP A 79 -7.20 4.56 -12.69
C TRP A 79 -6.94 3.11 -13.11
N HIS A 80 -7.32 2.73 -14.33
CA HIS A 80 -7.16 1.37 -14.83
C HIS A 80 -6.06 1.24 -15.89
N GLN A 81 -5.26 2.29 -16.14
CA GLN A 81 -4.22 2.31 -17.18
C GLN A 81 -3.16 1.20 -17.06
N PHE A 82 -2.93 0.67 -15.85
CA PHE A 82 -1.96 -0.41 -15.58
C PHE A 82 -2.64 -1.76 -15.28
N CYS A 83 -3.98 -1.81 -15.31
CA CYS A 83 -4.73 -3.03 -15.03
C CYS A 83 -4.59 -4.05 -16.17
N SER A 84 -4.90 -5.31 -15.85
CA SER A 84 -5.00 -6.40 -16.82
C SER A 84 -6.29 -7.19 -16.58
N ASP A 85 -6.37 -8.42 -17.09
CA ASP A 85 -7.60 -9.23 -17.17
C ASP A 85 -8.29 -9.54 -15.83
N TRP A 86 -7.66 -9.26 -14.69
CA TRP A 86 -8.31 -9.38 -13.39
C TRP A 86 -9.28 -8.23 -13.11
N CYS A 87 -9.12 -7.08 -13.78
CA CYS A 87 -9.89 -5.88 -13.55
C CYS A 87 -11.25 -5.93 -14.29
N PRO A 88 -12.38 -5.74 -13.58
CA PRO A 88 -13.69 -5.75 -14.23
C PRO A 88 -13.88 -4.62 -15.26
N TYR A 89 -13.28 -3.45 -15.05
CA TYR A 89 -13.30 -2.36 -16.04
C TYR A 89 -12.60 -2.76 -17.34
N ILE A 90 -11.43 -3.41 -17.26
CA ILE A 90 -10.72 -3.87 -18.46
C ILE A 90 -11.56 -4.90 -19.23
N LYS A 91 -12.26 -5.80 -18.53
CA LYS A 91 -13.20 -6.73 -19.17
C LYS A 91 -14.36 -6.01 -19.84
N TRP A 92 -14.98 -5.05 -19.14
CA TRP A 92 -16.09 -4.25 -19.64
C TRP A 92 -15.76 -3.56 -20.98
N VAL A 93 -14.59 -2.91 -21.05
CA VAL A 93 -14.11 -2.26 -22.28
C VAL A 93 -13.80 -3.29 -23.37
N LYS A 94 -13.23 -4.45 -23.02
CA LYS A 94 -12.98 -5.55 -23.98
C LYS A 94 -14.26 -6.13 -24.58
N ASP A 95 -15.36 -6.09 -23.82
CA ASP A 95 -16.69 -6.52 -24.28
C ASP A 95 -17.36 -5.47 -25.20
N GLY A 96 -16.66 -4.37 -25.53
CA GLY A 96 -17.15 -3.33 -26.43
C GLY A 96 -18.01 -2.26 -25.77
N ASN A 97 -18.09 -2.25 -24.44
CA ASN A 97 -18.87 -1.26 -23.71
C ASN A 97 -18.08 0.02 -23.47
N ALA A 98 -18.79 1.15 -23.38
CA ALA A 98 -18.18 2.46 -23.18
C ALA A 98 -17.66 2.66 -21.74
N SER A 99 -16.50 3.32 -21.60
CA SER A 99 -15.81 3.55 -20.32
C SER A 99 -16.65 4.34 -19.31
N ASP A 100 -17.39 5.35 -19.79
CA ASP A 100 -18.25 6.22 -19.01
C ASP A 100 -19.47 5.49 -18.41
N GLN A 101 -19.84 4.34 -18.96
CA GLN A 101 -20.95 3.51 -18.47
C GLN A 101 -20.56 2.51 -17.37
N TYR A 102 -19.28 2.13 -17.28
CA TYR A 102 -18.82 1.20 -16.25
C TYR A 102 -18.95 1.81 -14.86
N LYS A 103 -19.77 1.27 -13.95
CA LYS A 103 -19.84 1.78 -12.57
C LYS A 103 -19.41 0.70 -11.58
N PRO A 104 -18.32 0.90 -10.81
CA PRO A 104 -17.97 -0.05 -9.77
C PRO A 104 -19.04 -0.03 -8.68
N VAL A 105 -19.38 -1.19 -8.13
CA VAL A 105 -20.38 -1.32 -7.04
C VAL A 105 -19.89 -0.65 -5.76
N LYS A 106 -18.58 -0.67 -5.51
CA LYS A 106 -17.93 -0.08 -4.34
C LYS A 106 -16.67 0.66 -4.80
N GLY A 107 -16.34 1.76 -4.11
CA GLY A 107 -15.06 2.41 -4.30
C GLY A 107 -13.90 1.54 -3.81
N GLY A 108 -12.73 1.72 -4.41
CA GLY A 108 -11.49 1.10 -3.99
C GLY A 108 -10.98 1.63 -2.65
N LEU A 109 -9.95 0.99 -2.12
CA LEU A 109 -9.38 1.27 -0.80
C LEU A 109 -8.73 2.65 -0.69
N LEU A 110 -8.31 3.23 -1.81
CA LEU A 110 -7.70 4.55 -1.93
C LEU A 110 -8.66 5.59 -2.52
N THR A 111 -9.97 5.31 -2.56
CA THR A 111 -10.99 6.28 -2.98
C THR A 111 -10.81 7.60 -2.23
N ASN A 112 -10.84 8.72 -2.98
CA ASN A 112 -10.64 10.08 -2.49
C ASN A 112 -9.28 10.40 -1.85
N PHE A 113 -8.32 9.46 -1.84
CA PHE A 113 -7.04 9.67 -1.16
C PHE A 113 -6.29 10.90 -1.69
N LYS A 114 -6.18 11.04 -3.02
CA LYS A 114 -5.53 12.21 -3.64
C LYS A 114 -6.18 13.55 -3.27
N ARG A 115 -7.51 13.57 -3.18
CA ARG A 115 -8.30 14.76 -2.84
C ARG A 115 -8.14 15.15 -1.37
N ASP A 116 -8.21 14.16 -0.49
CA ASP A 116 -8.25 14.36 0.95
C ASP A 116 -6.83 14.50 1.56
N PHE A 117 -5.82 13.94 0.89
CA PHE A 117 -4.43 13.86 1.36
C PHE A 117 -3.42 14.16 0.25
N GLU A 118 -3.62 15.26 -0.48
CA GLU A 118 -2.80 15.68 -1.62
C GLU A 118 -1.28 15.69 -1.30
N GLU A 119 -0.90 16.22 -0.13
CA GLU A 119 0.50 16.30 0.31
C GLU A 119 1.12 14.91 0.58
N ALA A 120 0.33 13.94 1.03
CA ALA A 120 0.80 12.58 1.31
C ALA A 120 0.77 11.68 0.07
N TYR A 121 0.06 12.08 -0.99
CA TYR A 121 -0.11 11.29 -2.20
C TYR A 121 1.21 10.87 -2.85
N PRO A 122 2.20 11.78 -3.06
CA PRO A 122 3.49 11.40 -3.65
C PRO A 122 4.25 10.39 -2.78
N ALA A 123 4.22 10.57 -1.46
CA ALA A 123 4.93 9.69 -0.53
C ALA A 123 4.33 8.27 -0.52
N VAL A 124 3.00 8.15 -0.51
CA VAL A 124 2.34 6.84 -0.59
C VAL A 124 2.55 6.22 -1.96
N PHE A 125 2.47 6.99 -3.04
CA PHE A 125 2.73 6.45 -4.37
C PHE A 125 4.18 5.92 -4.49
N GLN A 126 5.15 6.63 -3.91
CA GLN A 126 6.54 6.19 -3.88
C GLN A 126 6.70 4.84 -3.16
N ILE A 127 5.93 4.57 -2.10
CA ILE A 127 5.92 3.25 -1.44
C ILE A 127 5.52 2.15 -2.43
N PHE A 128 4.49 2.37 -3.26
CA PHE A 128 4.10 1.39 -4.28
C PHE A 128 5.18 1.22 -5.37
N LEU A 129 5.86 2.29 -5.77
CA LEU A 129 7.00 2.20 -6.68
C LEU A 129 8.15 1.40 -6.06
N ASP A 130 8.47 1.64 -4.80
CA ASP A 130 9.50 0.91 -4.06
C ASP A 130 9.14 -0.58 -3.90
N LEU A 131 7.87 -0.87 -3.62
CA LEU A 131 7.34 -2.23 -3.57
C LEU A 131 7.30 -2.91 -4.94
N GLY A 132 7.32 -2.16 -6.04
CA GLY A 132 7.38 -2.67 -7.40
C GLY A 132 8.80 -2.75 -7.99
N LYS A 133 9.85 -2.36 -7.23
CA LYS A 133 11.24 -2.33 -7.71
C LYS A 133 11.72 -3.71 -8.16
N LYS A 134 12.51 -3.71 -9.23
CA LYS A 134 13.06 -4.91 -9.87
C LYS A 134 13.80 -5.81 -8.87
N GLU A 135 14.63 -5.23 -8.01
CA GLU A 135 15.43 -5.95 -7.03
C GLU A 135 14.55 -6.68 -5.99
N LEU A 136 13.42 -6.07 -5.61
CA LEU A 136 12.46 -6.69 -4.70
C LEU A 136 11.67 -7.79 -5.41
N MET A 137 11.16 -7.51 -6.61
CA MET A 137 10.40 -8.47 -7.41
C MET A 137 11.23 -9.70 -7.78
N GLN A 138 12.53 -9.54 -8.07
CA GLN A 138 13.49 -10.64 -8.27
C GLN A 138 13.54 -11.60 -7.07
N ARG A 139 13.51 -11.08 -5.84
CA ARG A 139 13.48 -11.91 -4.62
C ARG A 139 12.14 -12.64 -4.49
N CYS A 140 11.05 -12.03 -4.95
CA CYS A 140 9.71 -12.60 -4.90
C CYS A 140 9.47 -13.69 -5.97
N THR A 141 10.32 -13.82 -6.99
CA THR A 141 10.16 -14.83 -8.07
C THR A 141 10.11 -16.26 -7.57
N LYS A 142 10.89 -16.57 -6.53
CA LYS A 142 10.96 -17.93 -5.96
C LYS A 142 9.71 -18.32 -5.18
N ALA A 143 8.79 -17.37 -4.92
CA ALA A 143 7.63 -17.55 -4.05
C ALA A 143 7.96 -18.16 -2.68
N LEU A 144 9.23 -18.04 -2.26
CA LEU A 144 9.69 -18.40 -0.92
C LEU A 144 9.18 -17.30 0.00
N THR A 145 7.92 -17.44 0.41
CA THR A 145 7.50 -16.77 1.63
C THR A 145 8.45 -17.25 2.70
N GLN A 146 9.11 -16.33 3.41
CA GLN A 146 9.38 -16.62 4.80
C GLN A 146 8.02 -16.98 5.38
N ASN A 147 7.79 -18.26 5.61
CA ASN A 147 6.68 -18.75 6.40
C ASN A 147 6.58 -17.83 7.63
N ILE A 148 5.39 -17.49 8.13
CA ILE A 148 5.32 -16.75 9.40
C ILE A 148 6.10 -17.49 10.51
N ASN A 149 6.18 -18.83 10.43
CA ASN A 149 7.00 -19.68 11.30
C ASN A 149 8.51 -19.63 10.96
N GLU A 150 8.88 -19.14 9.78
CA GLU A 150 10.26 -18.85 9.40
C GLU A 150 10.65 -17.41 9.67
N ALA A 151 9.74 -16.44 9.66
CA ALA A 151 10.08 -15.04 9.91
C ALA A 151 10.83 -14.91 11.25
N ILE A 152 12.06 -14.39 11.20
CA ILE A 152 12.95 -14.26 12.36
C ILE A 152 12.25 -13.57 13.53
N HIS A 153 11.37 -12.61 13.24
CA HIS A 153 10.55 -11.92 14.21
C HIS A 153 9.59 -12.86 14.95
N SER A 154 8.88 -13.76 14.27
CA SER A 154 7.96 -14.70 14.92
C SER A 154 8.68 -15.63 15.89
N LYS A 155 9.87 -16.12 15.50
CA LYS A 155 10.76 -16.91 16.36
C LYS A 155 11.27 -16.08 17.55
N LEU A 156 11.67 -14.82 17.32
CA LEU A 156 12.12 -13.92 18.39
C LEU A 156 11.02 -13.67 19.42
N TRP A 157 9.78 -13.50 18.96
CA TRP A 157 8.64 -13.24 19.84
C TRP A 157 8.22 -14.45 20.68
N HIS A 158 8.63 -15.67 20.32
CA HIS A 158 8.48 -16.84 21.19
C HIS A 158 9.40 -16.74 22.42
N TYR A 159 10.59 -16.16 22.28
CA TYR A 159 11.54 -15.99 23.39
C TYR A 159 11.34 -14.67 24.16
N CYS A 160 10.97 -13.60 23.44
CA CYS A 160 10.73 -12.25 23.95
C CYS A 160 9.32 -11.80 23.55
N ARG A 161 8.32 -12.15 24.36
CA ARG A 161 6.94 -11.79 24.04
C ARG A 161 6.75 -10.27 24.06
N LYS A 162 6.09 -9.74 23.04
CA LYS A 162 5.86 -8.28 22.86
C LYS A 162 5.02 -7.64 23.96
N ASP A 163 4.20 -8.44 24.63
CA ASP A 163 3.29 -8.00 25.70
C ASP A 163 3.96 -7.98 27.08
N LYS A 164 5.28 -8.25 27.15
CA LYS A 164 6.05 -8.25 28.40
C LYS A 164 7.25 -7.33 28.32
N ASN A 165 7.60 -6.73 29.46
CA ASN A 165 8.83 -5.97 29.60
C ASN A 165 10.03 -6.92 29.68
N HIS A 166 11.10 -6.56 28.97
CA HIS A 166 12.35 -7.33 28.95
C HIS A 166 13.54 -6.38 29.13
N SER A 167 14.54 -6.80 29.89
CA SER A 167 15.80 -6.05 30.00
C SER A 167 16.57 -6.09 28.68
N LEU A 168 17.33 -5.02 28.39
CA LEU A 168 18.15 -4.94 27.18
C LEU A 168 19.12 -6.12 27.01
N PRO A 169 19.81 -6.62 28.06
CA PRO A 169 20.67 -7.80 27.93
C PRO A 169 19.89 -9.05 27.49
N ARG A 170 18.71 -9.29 28.07
CA ARG A 170 17.85 -10.42 27.71
C ARG A 170 17.41 -10.34 26.25
N PHE A 171 16.96 -9.16 25.81
CA PHE A 171 16.54 -8.95 24.43
C PHE A 171 17.68 -9.21 23.44
N LYS A 172 18.88 -8.67 23.72
CA LYS A 172 20.08 -8.90 22.89
C LYS A 172 20.44 -10.39 22.80
N PHE A 173 20.39 -11.12 23.91
CA PHE A 173 20.63 -12.57 23.93
C PHE A 173 19.60 -13.32 23.06
N CYS A 174 18.31 -13.07 23.26
CA CYS A 174 17.25 -13.74 22.50
C CYS A 174 17.30 -13.42 21.01
N ALA A 175 17.65 -12.18 20.62
CA ALA A 175 17.83 -11.78 19.23
C ALA A 175 18.99 -12.54 18.56
N ARG A 176 20.14 -12.63 19.23
CA ARG A 176 21.31 -13.40 18.75
C ARG A 176 20.99 -14.89 18.64
N HIS A 177 20.40 -15.47 19.69
CA HIS A 177 19.98 -16.87 19.69
C HIS A 177 19.01 -17.19 18.55
N THR A 178 18.00 -16.34 18.37
CA THR A 178 17.03 -16.49 17.29
C THR A 178 17.69 -16.41 15.91
N THR A 179 18.66 -15.51 15.75
CA THR A 179 19.42 -15.38 14.49
C THR A 179 20.21 -16.65 14.19
N MET A 180 20.88 -17.23 15.20
CA MET A 180 21.60 -18.51 15.05
C MET A 180 20.67 -19.65 14.64
N VAL A 181 19.56 -19.82 15.36
CA VAL A 181 18.59 -20.90 15.08
C VAL A 181 17.90 -20.68 13.72
N HIS A 182 17.61 -19.43 13.36
CA HIS A 182 17.01 -19.10 12.08
C HIS A 182 17.96 -19.39 10.91
N ASN A 183 19.25 -19.15 11.09
CA ASN A 183 20.30 -19.39 10.09
C ASN A 183 21.02 -20.74 10.28
N HIS A 184 20.44 -21.68 11.03
CA HIS A 184 21.06 -22.98 11.27
C HIS A 184 21.29 -23.70 9.92
N GLY A 185 22.57 -23.99 9.61
CA GLY A 185 23.00 -24.50 8.29
C GLY A 185 23.74 -23.48 7.42
N HIS A 186 23.76 -22.19 7.77
CA HIS A 186 24.60 -21.17 7.14
C HIS A 186 25.92 -21.02 7.90
N TYR A 187 27.07 -21.07 7.20
CA TYR A 187 28.40 -21.14 7.85
C TYR A 187 28.65 -19.99 8.85
N ALA A 188 28.25 -18.76 8.51
CA ALA A 188 28.45 -17.58 9.35
C ALA A 188 27.54 -17.54 10.60
N ALA A 189 26.62 -18.49 10.75
CA ALA A 189 25.75 -18.63 11.91
C ALA A 189 26.26 -19.68 12.93
N SER A 190 27.44 -20.28 12.68
CA SER A 190 28.09 -21.18 13.63
C SER A 190 28.47 -20.45 14.92
N MET A 191 28.33 -21.13 16.06
CA MET A 191 28.79 -20.60 17.36
C MET A 191 30.28 -20.24 17.37
N HIS A 192 31.08 -20.82 16.47
CA HIS A 192 32.51 -20.52 16.34
C HIS A 192 32.81 -19.09 15.86
N HIS A 193 31.84 -18.37 15.30
CA HIS A 193 32.04 -17.00 14.79
C HIS A 193 31.44 -15.92 15.71
N LEU A 194 30.93 -16.30 16.88
CA LEU A 194 30.19 -15.41 17.79
C LEU A 194 30.91 -15.12 19.12
N LEU A 195 32.06 -15.76 19.34
CA LEU A 195 33.01 -15.45 20.40
C LEU A 195 34.10 -14.53 19.85
#